data_AF-A0A7J8FKE5-F1
#
_entry.id   AF-A0A7J8FKE5-F1
#
_cell.length_a   1.000
_cell.length_b   1.000
_cell.length_c   1.000
_cell.angle_alpha   90.00
_cell.angle_beta   90.00
_cell.angle_gamma   90.00
#
_symmetry.space_group_name_H-M   'P 1'
#
loop_
_entity.id
_entity.type
_entity.pdbx_description
1 polymer ?
#
loop_
_entity_poly.entity_id
_entity_poly.type
_entity_poly.pdbx_seq_one_letter_code
_entity_poly.pdbx_strand_id
1 'polypeptide(L)'
;MCQIYAPFHSLAFPFKGFAVGKATERMDAFRKAKNRAVHYLHYVERYEGHTIFHDISLTFKRTHIKMKKQPRGYGLRCHRAIITICRLIGIKDMYARVSGSLNMLNLTRGLFHGLAHQETHQQLANKKGLHVVEFREECGPLPIVVASPRGALRKDPEPEDEVPDCILDWGEVKATQGVKRSVWSGLKRAAA
;
A
#
# COMPACT_ATOMS: atom_id res chain seq x y z
N MET A 1 -3.79 12.25 27.10
CA MET A 1 -4.67 11.64 26.07
C MET A 1 -4.02 10.36 25.55
N CYS A 2 -4.49 9.19 25.97
CA CYS A 2 -4.01 7.91 25.45
C CYS A 2 -4.78 7.54 24.17
N GLN A 3 -4.14 7.68 23.01
CA GLN A 3 -4.62 7.09 21.75
C GLN A 3 -3.93 5.73 21.61
N ILE A 4 -4.68 4.65 21.79
CA ILE A 4 -4.09 3.31 21.72
C ILE A 4 -4.77 2.50 20.61
N TYR A 5 -3.94 1.96 19.72
CA TYR A 5 -4.29 1.14 18.58
C TYR A 5 -4.35 -0.32 19.04
N ALA A 6 -5.53 -0.95 18.94
CA ALA A 6 -5.72 -2.36 19.28
C ALA A 6 -5.86 -3.21 18.00
N PRO A 7 -4.86 -4.03 17.65
CA PRO A 7 -4.93 -4.92 16.51
C PRO A 7 -5.54 -6.29 16.88
N PHE A 8 -6.59 -6.73 16.17
CA PHE A 8 -7.30 -8.00 16.41
C PHE A 8 -6.58 -9.17 15.69
N HIS A 9 -6.23 -10.22 16.41
CA HIS A 9 -5.45 -11.37 15.95
C HIS A 9 -6.30 -12.65 16.06
N SER A 10 -6.99 -13.08 14.99
CA SER A 10 -7.51 -14.47 14.94
C SER A 10 -8.07 -14.96 13.59
N LEU A 11 -8.28 -14.14 12.56
CA LEU A 11 -8.71 -14.69 11.26
C LEU A 11 -8.01 -13.99 10.09
N ALA A 12 -7.45 -14.80 9.18
CA ALA A 12 -6.72 -14.42 7.98
C ALA A 12 -7.62 -13.81 6.88
N PHE A 13 -8.64 -13.05 7.28
CA PHE A 13 -9.45 -12.29 6.36
C PHE A 13 -8.81 -10.91 6.10
N PRO A 14 -8.82 -10.43 4.84
CA PRO A 14 -8.26 -9.13 4.44
C PRO A 14 -9.07 -7.92 4.94
N PHE A 15 -10.08 -8.16 5.79
CA PHE A 15 -10.84 -7.10 6.46
C PHE A 15 -10.08 -6.60 7.67
N LYS A 16 -9.72 -5.32 7.68
CA LYS A 16 -9.13 -4.63 8.84
C LYS A 16 -9.74 -3.27 9.02
N GLY A 17 -10.00 -2.93 10.28
CA GLY A 17 -10.62 -1.68 10.69
C GLY A 17 -9.83 -1.03 11.81
N PHE A 18 -9.98 0.27 11.95
CA PHE A 18 -9.42 1.01 13.07
C PHE A 18 -10.50 1.92 13.66
N ALA A 19 -10.45 2.11 14.98
CA ALA A 19 -11.33 3.05 15.66
C ALA A 19 -10.60 3.68 16.83
N VAL A 20 -11.12 4.82 17.28
CA VAL A 20 -10.61 5.54 18.45
C VAL A 20 -11.65 5.42 19.56
N GLY A 21 -11.23 4.87 20.70
CA GLY A 21 -11.99 4.89 21.95
C GLY A 21 -11.51 6.01 22.86
N LYS A 22 -12.44 6.73 23.48
CA LYS A 22 -12.15 7.72 24.52
C LYS A 22 -12.92 7.35 25.78
N ALA A 23 -12.22 7.33 26.92
CA ALA A 23 -12.77 7.13 28.24
C ALA A 23 -11.81 7.75 29.28
N THR A 24 -12.27 7.91 30.51
CA THR A 24 -11.45 8.31 31.66
C THR A 24 -10.44 7.21 32.01
N GLU A 25 -10.91 5.97 32.12
CA GLU A 25 -10.05 4.82 32.35
C GLU A 25 -9.47 4.23 31.06
N ARG A 26 -8.22 3.76 31.15
CA ARG A 26 -7.49 3.19 30.00
C ARG A 26 -8.15 1.91 29.49
N MET A 27 -8.57 1.00 30.39
CA MET A 27 -9.13 -0.30 30.02
C MET A 27 -10.47 -0.16 29.29
N ASP A 28 -11.29 0.79 29.72
CA ASP A 28 -12.54 1.13 29.04
C ASP A 28 -12.31 1.73 27.66
N ALA A 29 -11.30 2.58 27.50
CA ALA A 29 -10.95 3.14 26.20
C ALA A 29 -10.56 2.03 25.20
N PHE A 30 -9.81 1.02 25.65
CA PHE A 30 -9.45 -0.15 24.84
C PHE A 30 -10.66 -0.97 24.43
N ARG A 31 -11.54 -1.31 25.38
CA ARG A 31 -12.77 -2.08 25.12
C ARG A 31 -13.64 -1.36 24.09
N LYS A 32 -13.85 -0.05 24.26
CA LYS A 32 -14.59 0.79 23.30
C LYS A 32 -13.93 0.83 21.93
N ALA A 33 -12.61 1.01 21.88
CA ALA A 33 -11.87 1.05 20.61
C ALA A 33 -11.96 -0.29 19.86
N LYS A 34 -11.79 -1.42 20.56
CA LYS A 34 -11.86 -2.76 19.96
C LYS A 34 -13.23 -3.03 19.36
N ASN A 35 -14.28 -2.85 20.15
CA ASN A 35 -15.64 -3.12 19.72
C ASN A 35 -16.04 -2.20 18.55
N ARG A 36 -15.66 -0.93 18.61
CA ARG A 36 -15.92 0.02 17.53
C ARG A 36 -15.17 -0.32 16.24
N ALA A 37 -13.93 -0.81 16.32
CA ALA A 37 -13.12 -1.12 15.13
C ALA A 37 -13.74 -2.22 14.25
N VAL A 38 -14.48 -3.16 14.84
CA VAL A 38 -15.18 -4.23 14.13
C VAL A 38 -16.31 -3.69 13.24
N HIS A 39 -16.88 -2.54 13.57
CA HIS A 39 -17.92 -1.92 12.74
C HIS A 39 -17.36 -1.14 11.53
N TYR A 40 -16.07 -0.81 11.54
CA TYR A 40 -15.43 -0.02 10.48
C TYR A 40 -14.32 -0.82 9.79
N LEU A 41 -14.70 -1.98 9.24
CA LEU A 41 -13.77 -2.84 8.52
C LEU A 41 -13.61 -2.37 7.06
N HIS A 42 -12.36 -2.25 6.62
CA HIS A 42 -12.01 -2.03 5.23
C HIS A 42 -11.48 -3.33 4.63
N TYR A 43 -11.97 -3.66 3.43
CA TYR A 43 -11.40 -4.72 2.61
C TYR A 43 -10.19 -4.17 1.86
N VAL A 44 -9.04 -4.82 2.00
CA VAL A 44 -7.83 -4.45 1.26
C VAL A 44 -7.45 -5.58 0.32
N GLU A 45 -7.50 -5.30 -0.98
CA GLU A 45 -7.07 -6.24 -2.01
C GLU A 45 -5.54 -6.41 -1.97
N ARG A 46 -5.07 -7.61 -2.30
CA ARG A 46 -3.64 -7.94 -2.24
C ARG A 46 -3.23 -8.65 -3.53
N TYR A 47 -2.14 -8.20 -4.11
CA TYR A 47 -1.52 -8.87 -5.24
C TYR A 47 -0.79 -10.13 -4.75
N GLU A 48 -1.18 -11.27 -5.31
CA GLU A 48 -0.70 -12.62 -4.94
C GLU A 48 -0.66 -12.89 -3.42
N GLY A 49 -1.52 -12.21 -2.65
CA GLY A 49 -1.57 -12.34 -1.20
C GLY A 49 -0.35 -11.82 -0.42
N HIS A 50 0.58 -11.06 -1.03
CA HIS A 50 1.76 -10.54 -0.34
C HIS A 50 1.98 -9.02 -0.45
N THR A 51 1.57 -8.36 -1.54
CA THR A 51 1.85 -6.93 -1.78
C THR A 51 0.64 -6.17 -2.35
N ILE A 52 0.83 -4.89 -2.67
CA ILE A 52 -0.15 -3.98 -3.31
C ILE A 52 -0.08 -4.10 -4.85
N PHE A 53 -1.11 -3.63 -5.56
CA PHE A 53 -1.15 -3.77 -7.04
C PHE A 53 -0.21 -2.83 -7.79
N HIS A 54 -0.13 -1.57 -7.37
CA HIS A 54 0.70 -0.53 -7.99
C HIS A 54 1.29 0.41 -6.92
N ASP A 55 2.18 1.29 -7.35
CA ASP A 55 2.76 2.32 -6.49
C ASP A 55 1.72 3.40 -6.17
N ILE A 56 1.52 3.67 -4.88
CA ILE A 56 0.48 4.59 -4.40
C ILE A 56 1.16 5.81 -3.79
N SER A 57 0.86 6.99 -4.32
CA SER A 57 1.23 8.26 -3.71
C SER A 57 -0.03 8.99 -3.27
N LEU A 58 -0.13 9.30 -1.97
CA LEU A 58 -1.29 9.96 -1.38
C LEU A 58 -0.85 11.07 -0.44
N THR A 59 -1.58 12.18 -0.49
CA THR A 59 -1.50 13.24 0.51
C THR A 59 -2.79 13.26 1.32
N PHE A 60 -2.70 12.92 2.61
CA PHE A 60 -3.81 13.03 3.55
C PHE A 60 -3.57 14.19 4.51
N LYS A 61 -4.29 15.30 4.30
CA LYS A 61 -4.05 16.58 4.99
C LYS A 61 -2.60 17.04 4.79
N ARG A 62 -1.82 17.19 5.85
CA ARG A 62 -0.38 17.55 5.83
C ARG A 62 0.54 16.33 5.91
N THR A 63 0.01 15.11 5.76
CA THR A 63 0.76 13.85 5.82
C THR A 63 0.86 13.28 4.41
N HIS A 64 2.08 13.10 3.91
CA HIS A 64 2.32 12.49 2.61
C HIS A 64 2.77 11.05 2.81
N ILE A 65 2.11 10.11 2.14
CA ILE A 65 2.40 8.68 2.21
C ILE A 65 2.70 8.22 0.79
N LYS A 66 3.89 7.66 0.59
CA LYS A 66 4.30 7.03 -0.66
C LYS A 66 4.58 5.58 -0.39
N MET A 67 3.87 4.70 -1.07
CA MET A 67 3.97 3.25 -0.98
C MET A 67 4.43 2.71 -2.32
N LYS A 68 5.36 1.77 -2.29
CA LYS A 68 5.87 1.08 -3.47
C LYS A 68 5.61 -0.41 -3.38
N LYS A 69 5.14 -0.98 -4.48
CA LYS A 69 5.06 -2.44 -4.68
C LYS A 69 6.48 -3.00 -4.63
N GLN A 70 6.66 -4.14 -3.97
CA GLN A 70 7.95 -4.82 -3.86
C GLN A 70 7.77 -6.32 -4.09
N PRO A 71 8.77 -6.99 -4.69
CA PRO A 71 8.71 -8.43 -4.90
C PRO A 71 8.83 -9.20 -3.58
N ARG A 72 8.56 -10.50 -3.64
CA ARG A 72 8.65 -11.41 -2.49
C ARG A 72 10.07 -11.42 -1.92
N GLY A 73 10.17 -11.41 -0.59
CA GLY A 73 11.45 -11.48 0.11
C GLY A 73 12.07 -10.12 0.43
N TYR A 74 11.44 -9.02 0.01
CA TYR A 74 11.87 -7.67 0.39
C TYR A 74 11.56 -7.33 1.85
N GLY A 75 10.43 -7.83 2.35
CA GLY A 75 9.88 -7.57 3.69
C GLY A 75 9.21 -6.19 3.82
N LEU A 76 8.89 -5.81 5.07
CA LEU A 76 8.24 -4.54 5.36
C LEU A 76 9.27 -3.45 5.73
N ARG A 77 9.54 -2.53 4.81
CA ARG A 77 10.41 -1.36 5.05
C ARG A 77 9.58 -0.09 5.12
N CYS A 78 8.87 0.06 6.24
CA CYS A 78 7.89 1.12 6.46
C CYS A 78 8.06 1.77 7.85
N HIS A 79 7.28 2.82 8.11
CA HIS A 79 7.12 3.34 9.47
C HIS A 79 6.53 2.26 10.40
N ARG A 80 6.98 2.18 11.67
CA ARG A 80 6.56 1.18 12.67
C ARG A 80 5.05 0.93 12.75
N ALA A 81 4.26 2.00 12.67
CA ALA A 81 2.80 1.92 12.68
C ALA A 81 2.24 1.16 11.47
N ILE A 82 2.79 1.45 10.30
CA ILE A 82 2.41 0.84 9.02
C ILE A 82 2.79 -0.64 9.06
N ILE A 83 3.96 -0.99 9.61
CA ILE A 83 4.37 -2.39 9.78
C ILE A 83 3.31 -3.17 10.57
N THR A 84 2.88 -2.66 11.73
CA THR A 84 1.84 -3.31 12.54
C THR A 84 0.53 -3.46 11.76
N ILE A 85 0.12 -2.45 11.01
CA ILE A 85 -1.12 -2.49 10.23
C ILE A 85 -1.01 -3.49 9.07
N CYS A 86 0.10 -3.48 8.32
CA CYS A 86 0.36 -4.39 7.21
C CYS A 86 0.41 -5.85 7.66
N ARG A 87 1.05 -6.13 8.82
CA ARG A 87 1.04 -7.48 9.41
C ARG A 87 -0.38 -7.97 9.70
N LEU A 88 -1.29 -7.07 10.09
CA LEU A 88 -2.69 -7.44 10.31
C LEU A 88 -3.40 -7.70 9.00
N ILE A 89 -3.27 -6.78 8.03
CA ILE A 89 -3.89 -6.93 6.70
C ILE A 89 -3.37 -8.21 6.00
N GLY A 90 -2.14 -8.62 6.32
CA GLY A 90 -1.45 -9.73 5.68
C GLY A 90 -0.69 -9.29 4.43
N ILE A 91 -0.18 -8.05 4.43
CA ILE A 91 0.81 -7.56 3.46
C ILE A 91 2.19 -7.90 4.05
N LYS A 92 3.00 -8.62 3.28
CA LYS A 92 4.32 -9.12 3.68
C LYS A 92 5.45 -8.27 3.12
N ASP A 93 5.30 -7.78 1.90
CA ASP A 93 6.36 -7.08 1.18
C ASP A 93 5.85 -5.72 0.69
N MET A 94 6.44 -4.65 1.21
CA MET A 94 6.10 -3.28 0.81
C MET A 94 7.16 -2.30 1.31
N TYR A 95 7.42 -1.26 0.52
CA TYR A 95 8.17 -0.09 0.97
C TYR A 95 7.22 1.07 1.16
N ALA A 96 7.33 1.80 2.28
CA ALA A 96 6.55 3.01 2.48
C ALA A 96 7.36 4.12 3.14
N ARG A 97 7.31 5.31 2.53
CA ARG A 97 7.89 6.54 3.07
C ARG A 97 6.80 7.51 3.47
N VAL A 98 6.90 8.01 4.70
CA VAL A 98 6.04 9.07 5.21
C VAL A 98 6.83 10.36 5.25
N SER A 99 6.24 11.45 4.75
CA SER A 99 6.80 12.80 4.76
C SER A 99 5.78 13.81 5.29
N GLY A 100 6.24 14.96 5.76
CA GLY A 100 5.38 16.00 6.35
C GLY A 100 5.02 15.70 7.80
N SER A 101 3.73 15.80 8.14
CA SER A 101 3.23 15.55 9.50
C SER A 101 3.22 14.06 9.84
N LEU A 102 3.77 13.69 11.01
CA LEU A 102 3.79 12.31 11.52
C LEU A 102 2.64 12.01 12.50
N ASN A 103 1.49 12.66 12.32
CA ASN A 103 0.33 12.40 13.18
C ASN A 103 -0.23 11.00 12.89
N MET A 104 -0.22 10.14 13.92
CA MET A 104 -0.63 8.75 13.82
C MET A 104 -2.06 8.55 13.28
N LEU A 105 -3.03 9.40 13.69
CA LEU A 105 -4.42 9.27 13.23
C LEU A 105 -4.56 9.58 11.74
N ASN A 106 -3.84 10.59 11.26
CA ASN A 106 -3.85 10.96 9.85
C ASN A 106 -3.08 9.93 9.03
N LEU A 107 -1.99 9.38 9.58
CA LEU A 107 -1.23 8.31 8.96
C LEU A 107 -2.08 7.06 8.76
N THR A 108 -2.80 6.60 9.78
CA THR A 108 -3.65 5.41 9.66
C THR A 108 -4.82 5.64 8.72
N ARG A 109 -5.50 6.79 8.82
CA ARG A 109 -6.59 7.17 7.91
C ARG A 109 -6.12 7.23 6.46
N GLY A 110 -5.00 7.90 6.21
CA GLY A 110 -4.40 8.01 4.89
C GLY A 110 -3.98 6.65 4.33
N LEU A 111 -3.40 5.78 5.17
CA LEU A 111 -3.03 4.43 4.77
C LEU A 111 -4.25 3.61 4.29
N PHE A 112 -5.31 3.55 5.09
CA PHE A 112 -6.53 2.84 4.69
C PHE A 112 -7.21 3.47 3.49
N HIS A 113 -7.20 4.81 3.37
CA HIS A 113 -7.70 5.49 2.19
C HIS A 113 -6.93 5.11 0.93
N GLY A 114 -5.59 5.12 0.97
CA GLY A 114 -4.76 4.75 -0.17
C GLY A 114 -4.94 3.29 -0.59
N LEU A 115 -4.94 2.38 0.39
CA LEU A 115 -5.12 0.95 0.13
C LEU A 115 -6.54 0.60 -0.37
N ALA A 116 -7.56 1.37 0.00
CA ALA A 116 -8.92 1.17 -0.49
C ALA A 116 -9.16 1.70 -1.92
N HIS A 117 -8.37 2.68 -2.38
CA HIS A 117 -8.51 3.29 -3.70
C HIS A 117 -7.61 2.65 -4.77
N GLN A 118 -7.00 1.50 -4.48
CA GLN A 118 -6.18 0.83 -5.48
C GLN A 118 -7.07 0.21 -6.57
N GLU A 119 -6.72 0.46 -7.84
CA GLU A 119 -7.24 -0.28 -8.99
C GLU A 119 -6.57 -1.67 -9.10
N THR A 120 -7.38 -2.72 -9.31
CA THR A 120 -6.89 -4.06 -9.61
C THR A 120 -6.55 -4.24 -11.09
N HIS A 121 -5.72 -5.23 -11.42
CA HIS A 121 -5.44 -5.58 -12.81
C HIS A 121 -6.71 -5.94 -13.60
N GLN A 122 -7.71 -6.55 -12.93
CA GLN A 122 -8.97 -6.89 -13.58
C GLN A 122 -9.80 -5.64 -13.90
N GLN A 123 -9.86 -4.67 -12.97
CA GLN A 123 -10.54 -3.40 -13.21
C GLN A 123 -9.85 -2.61 -14.32
N LEU A 124 -8.51 -2.59 -14.33
CA LEU A 124 -7.72 -1.95 -15.38
C LEU A 124 -7.96 -2.59 -16.75
N ALA A 125 -7.92 -3.93 -16.83
CA ALA A 125 -8.19 -4.67 -18.05
C ALA A 125 -9.59 -4.37 -18.60
N ASN A 126 -10.61 -4.36 -17.73
CA ASN A 126 -11.99 -4.05 -18.12
C ASN A 126 -12.17 -2.60 -18.56
N LYS A 127 -11.47 -1.65 -17.92
CA LYS A 127 -11.54 -0.21 -18.22
C LYS A 127 -10.90 0.12 -19.58
N LYS A 128 -9.76 -0.50 -19.89
CA LYS A 128 -9.03 -0.29 -21.14
C LYS A 128 -9.47 -1.22 -22.27
N GLY A 129 -10.07 -2.36 -21.94
CA GLY A 129 -10.43 -3.40 -22.89
C GLY A 129 -9.22 -4.13 -23.47
N LEU A 130 -8.13 -4.26 -22.70
CA LEU A 130 -6.85 -4.83 -23.13
C LEU A 130 -6.32 -5.86 -22.11
N HIS A 131 -5.46 -6.76 -22.57
CA HIS A 131 -4.77 -7.71 -21.69
C HIS A 131 -3.72 -7.00 -20.84
N VAL A 132 -3.70 -7.31 -19.55
CA VAL A 132 -2.67 -6.83 -18.62
C VAL A 132 -1.58 -7.89 -18.54
N VAL A 133 -0.40 -7.54 -19.08
CA VAL A 133 0.78 -8.41 -19.13
C VAL A 133 1.79 -7.93 -18.10
N GLU A 134 2.29 -8.84 -17.27
CA GLU A 134 3.40 -8.59 -16.35
C GLU A 134 4.67 -9.21 -16.91
N PHE A 135 5.73 -8.40 -16.95
CA PHE A 135 7.08 -8.86 -17.27
C PHE A 135 7.88 -8.94 -15.98
N ARG A 136 8.50 -10.10 -15.75
CA ARG A 136 9.36 -10.35 -14.58
C ARG A 136 10.77 -10.60 -15.07
N GLU A 137 11.75 -9.90 -14.50
CA GLU A 137 13.16 -10.08 -14.84
C GLU A 137 13.62 -11.53 -14.64
N GLU A 138 13.09 -12.20 -13.60
CA GLU A 138 13.35 -13.62 -13.29
C GLU A 138 12.90 -14.58 -14.40
N CYS A 139 11.86 -14.22 -15.15
CA CYS A 139 11.29 -15.04 -16.22
C CYS A 139 11.77 -14.62 -17.62
N GLY A 140 12.69 -13.65 -17.71
CA GLY A 140 13.20 -13.15 -18.98
C GLY A 140 12.10 -12.49 -19.83
N PRO A 141 12.05 -12.75 -21.16
CA PRO A 141 11.11 -12.11 -22.08
C PRO A 141 9.70 -12.73 -22.08
N LEU A 142 9.40 -13.68 -21.19
CA LEU A 142 8.13 -14.40 -21.19
C LEU A 142 6.97 -13.48 -20.77
N PRO A 143 5.95 -13.25 -21.63
CA PRO A 143 4.79 -12.43 -21.27
C PRO A 143 3.82 -13.24 -20.40
N ILE A 144 3.64 -12.83 -19.15
CA ILE A 144 2.67 -13.45 -18.24
C ILE A 144 1.39 -12.61 -18.25
N VAL A 145 0.30 -13.16 -18.78
CA VAL A 145 -1.02 -12.49 -18.76
C VAL A 145 -1.63 -12.62 -17.37
N VAL A 146 -1.75 -11.51 -16.66
CA VAL A 146 -2.25 -11.49 -15.27
C VAL A 146 -3.75 -11.24 -15.21
N ALA A 147 -4.29 -10.46 -16.16
CA ALA A 147 -5.72 -10.24 -16.28
C ALA A 147 -6.12 -10.04 -17.74
N SER A 148 -7.32 -10.52 -18.06
CA SER A 148 -7.96 -10.35 -19.37
C SER A 148 -9.30 -9.63 -19.18
N PRO A 149 -9.70 -8.74 -20.12
CA PRO A 149 -10.99 -8.08 -20.03
C PRO A 149 -12.10 -9.12 -20.14
N ARG A 150 -13.17 -8.94 -19.35
CA ARG A 150 -14.37 -9.80 -19.46
C ARG A 150 -15.26 -9.43 -20.64
N GLY A 151 -15.15 -8.19 -21.11
CA GLY A 151 -15.92 -7.65 -22.23
C GLY A 151 -15.21 -7.80 -23.58
N ALA A 152 -15.65 -7.01 -24.56
CA ALA A 152 -15.00 -6.97 -25.86
C ALA A 152 -13.55 -6.51 -25.74
N LEU A 153 -12.64 -7.30 -26.30
CA LEU A 153 -11.24 -6.94 -26.43
C LEU A 153 -11.12 -5.88 -27.53
N ARG A 154 -10.53 -4.74 -27.18
CA ARG A 154 -10.21 -3.68 -28.12
C ARG A 154 -9.15 -4.20 -29.10
N LYS A 155 -9.37 -3.94 -30.40
CA LYS A 155 -8.43 -4.35 -31.47
C LYS A 155 -7.33 -3.32 -31.71
N ASP A 156 -7.63 -2.04 -31.48
CA ASP A 156 -6.69 -0.95 -31.70
C ASP A 156 -5.72 -0.82 -30.51
N PRO A 157 -4.40 -0.71 -30.72
CA PRO A 157 -3.44 -0.48 -29.64
C PRO A 157 -3.62 0.90 -28.99
N GLU A 158 -3.06 1.09 -27.80
CA GLU A 158 -2.93 2.43 -27.21
C GLU A 158 -1.87 3.23 -27.97
N PRO A 159 -2.06 4.54 -28.18
CA PRO A 159 -1.01 5.38 -28.76
C PRO A 159 0.22 5.37 -27.85
N GLU A 160 1.40 5.21 -28.44
CA GLU A 160 2.67 5.29 -27.72
C GLU A 160 3.17 6.74 -27.75
N ASP A 161 3.18 7.39 -26.59
CA ASP A 161 3.77 8.72 -26.45
C ASP A 161 5.30 8.58 -26.27
N GLU A 162 6.09 9.26 -27.10
CA GLU A 162 7.56 9.24 -26.99
C GLU A 162 8.05 9.79 -25.63
N VAL A 163 7.33 10.79 -25.10
CA VAL A 163 7.60 11.40 -23.80
C VAL A 163 6.29 11.48 -23.02
N PRO A 164 6.09 10.64 -21.99
CA PRO A 164 4.87 10.65 -21.22
C PRO A 164 4.86 11.82 -20.23
N ASP A 165 3.74 12.57 -20.18
CA ASP A 165 3.54 13.67 -19.23
C ASP A 165 3.12 13.13 -17.85
N CYS A 166 4.08 12.53 -17.14
CA CYS A 166 3.87 11.94 -15.82
C CYS A 166 4.46 12.84 -14.72
N ILE A 167 3.74 12.98 -13.61
CA ILE A 167 4.27 13.66 -12.42
C ILE A 167 5.39 12.80 -11.82
N LEU A 168 6.62 13.29 -11.91
CA LEU A 168 7.80 12.63 -11.35
C LEU A 168 8.09 13.11 -9.93
N ASP A 169 8.48 12.18 -9.05
CA ASP A 169 9.04 12.54 -7.75
C ASP A 169 10.55 12.74 -7.83
N TRP A 170 11.01 13.96 -7.56
CA TRP A 170 12.43 14.28 -7.55
C TRP A 170 13.25 13.41 -6.58
N GLY A 171 12.63 12.98 -5.47
CA GLY A 171 13.25 12.09 -4.50
C GLY A 171 13.53 10.67 -5.02
N GLU A 172 12.78 10.23 -6.03
CA GLU A 172 12.94 8.95 -6.72
C GLU A 172 13.91 9.08 -7.89
N VAL A 173 13.80 10.15 -8.68
CA VAL A 173 14.74 10.46 -9.76
C VAL A 173 16.18 10.50 -9.25
N LYS A 174 16.43 11.19 -8.12
CA LYS A 174 17.76 11.19 -7.48
C LYS A 174 18.21 9.81 -6.98
N ALA A 175 17.28 8.95 -6.58
CA ALA A 175 17.60 7.61 -6.12
C ALA A 175 18.05 6.74 -7.30
N THR A 176 17.34 6.82 -8.42
CA THR A 176 17.70 6.12 -9.67
C THR A 176 19.04 6.58 -10.22
N GLN A 177 19.32 7.89 -10.17
CA GLN A 177 20.61 8.44 -10.61
C GLN A 177 21.77 8.22 -9.62
N GLY A 178 21.53 7.59 -8.45
CA GLY A 178 22.56 7.39 -7.42
C GLY A 178 23.03 8.67 -6.71
N VAL A 179 22.38 9.82 -6.96
CA VAL A 179 22.74 11.12 -6.39
C VAL A 179 22.22 11.27 -4.95
N LYS A 180 21.27 10.42 -4.54
CA LYS A 180 20.70 10.44 -3.19
C LYS A 180 21.66 9.84 -2.15
N ARG A 181 22.51 10.70 -1.57
CA ARG A 181 23.39 10.34 -0.46
C ARG A 181 22.66 10.47 0.88
N SER A 182 22.49 9.37 1.60
CA SER A 182 22.00 9.38 2.98
C SER A 182 22.65 8.25 3.77
N VAL A 183 23.28 8.58 4.90
CA VAL A 183 23.90 7.60 5.81
C VAL A 183 22.84 6.70 6.46
N TRP A 184 21.58 7.14 6.47
CA TRP A 184 20.47 6.44 7.10
C TRP A 184 19.71 5.51 6.14
N SER A 185 19.99 5.58 4.84
CA SER A 185 19.41 4.67 3.84
C SER A 185 20.24 3.40 3.70
N GLY A 186 19.59 2.25 3.54
CA GLY A 186 20.28 0.96 3.33
C GLY A 186 20.86 0.31 4.60
N LEU A 187 20.62 0.87 5.78
CA LEU A 187 21.04 0.27 7.05
C LEU A 187 20.42 -1.13 7.24
N LYS A 188 21.24 -2.08 7.71
CA LYS A 188 20.77 -3.40 8.13
C LYS A 188 19.86 -3.23 9.34
N ARG A 189 18.64 -3.74 9.24
CA ARG A 189 17.63 -3.74 10.30
C ARG A 189 17.20 -5.18 10.58
N ALA A 190 16.70 -5.42 11.78
CA ALA A 190 16.11 -6.71 12.12
C ALA A 190 14.95 -7.03 11.17
N ALA A 191 14.76 -8.33 10.89
CA ALA A 191 13.61 -8.80 10.14
C ALA A 191 12.33 -8.42 10.90
N ALA A 192 11.42 -7.77 10.18
CA ALA A 192 10.09 -7.42 10.64
C ALA A 192 9.10 -8.51 10.23
#